data_AF-A0AAV5XLU3-F1
#
_entry.id   AF-A0AAV5XLU3-F1
#
_cell.length_a   1.000
_cell.length_b   1.000
_cell.length_c   1.000
_cell.angle_alpha   90.00
_cell.angle_beta   90.00
_cell.angle_gamma   90.00
#
_symmetry.space_group_name_H-M   'P 1'
#
loop_
_entity.id
_entity.type
_entity.pdbx_description
1 polymer ?
#
loop_
_entity_poly.entity_id
_entity_poly.type
_entity_poly.pdbx_seq_one_letter_code
_entity_poly.pdbx_strand_id
1 'polypeptide(L)'
;MRAFLGVAAVLVMAGCTTITEELPNQPTTTPSGVPVVVVPVPVPSNAPTPAPQPTSPNDAPPAPTQTPTPAPAPPPVSGQGCGLPKGAGDGNNCPRSGAAFLRDVELAIDRTIQQHPEMFDLNRSPGAGSYFIKVSRERYYAEIVRQLTAMGYCAIDDSAELAVKNTNAFNDQYRVDNSSGFIRRGDGAYRSTCRPAWF
;
A
#
# COMPACT_ATOMS: atom_id res chain seq x y z
N MET A 1 -49.54 34.39 -6.11
CA MET A 1 -50.45 33.25 -5.91
C MET A 1 -49.61 32.05 -5.49
N ARG A 2 -49.95 31.45 -4.35
CA ARG A 2 -49.27 30.30 -3.75
C ARG A 2 -49.71 29.01 -4.47
N ALA A 3 -48.80 28.08 -4.72
CA ALA A 3 -49.14 26.67 -4.95
C ALA A 3 -48.02 25.80 -4.39
N PHE A 4 -48.25 25.27 -3.18
CA PHE A 4 -47.51 24.16 -2.61
C PHE A 4 -48.09 22.87 -3.20
N LEU A 5 -47.27 22.04 -3.83
CA LEU A 5 -47.59 20.63 -4.06
C LEU A 5 -46.55 19.80 -3.31
N GLY A 6 -47.02 19.16 -2.24
CA GLY A 6 -46.27 18.15 -1.50
C GLY A 6 -46.18 16.86 -2.28
N VAL A 7 -45.02 16.20 -2.21
CA VAL A 7 -44.84 14.82 -2.65
C VAL A 7 -44.56 13.99 -1.41
N ALA A 8 -45.38 12.96 -1.24
CA ALA A 8 -45.40 12.05 -0.12
C ALA A 8 -44.11 11.22 -0.02
N ALA A 9 -43.58 11.11 1.19
CA ALA A 9 -42.51 10.21 1.55
C ALA A 9 -43.04 8.76 1.59
N VAL A 10 -42.55 7.91 0.69
CA VAL A 10 -42.75 6.46 0.77
C VAL A 10 -41.57 5.88 1.57
N LEU A 11 -41.85 5.54 2.83
CA LEU A 11 -40.93 4.81 3.70
C LEU A 11 -40.93 3.33 3.27
N VAL A 12 -39.86 2.89 2.60
CA VAL A 12 -39.62 1.47 2.32
C VAL A 12 -38.83 0.89 3.48
N MET A 13 -39.52 0.17 4.36
CA MET A 13 -38.91 -0.65 5.42
C MET A 13 -38.36 -1.93 4.78
N ALA A 14 -37.09 -1.90 4.36
CA ALA A 14 -36.38 -3.11 3.95
C ALA A 14 -35.90 -3.85 5.21
N GLY A 15 -36.45 -5.04 5.43
CA GLY A 15 -36.24 -5.86 6.62
C GLY A 15 -34.79 -6.36 6.78
N CYS A 16 -34.40 -6.51 8.04
CA CYS A 16 -33.19 -7.21 8.45
C CYS A 16 -33.30 -8.69 8.05
N THR A 17 -32.52 -9.13 7.06
CA THR A 17 -32.29 -10.56 6.84
C THR A 17 -31.15 -11.01 7.77
N THR A 18 -31.50 -11.76 8.81
CA THR A 18 -30.55 -12.43 9.68
C THR A 18 -29.86 -13.53 8.86
N ILE A 19 -28.58 -13.35 8.55
CA ILE A 19 -27.73 -14.40 7.97
C ILE A 19 -27.37 -15.36 9.11
N THR A 20 -28.01 -16.52 9.15
CA THR A 20 -27.50 -17.68 9.89
C THR A 20 -26.35 -18.27 9.07
N GLU A 21 -25.10 -18.04 9.50
CA GLU A 21 -23.96 -18.79 8.99
C GLU A 21 -24.07 -20.24 9.47
N GLU A 22 -24.57 -21.11 8.59
CA GLU A 22 -24.36 -22.55 8.71
C GLU A 22 -22.90 -22.85 8.35
N LEU A 23 -22.08 -23.16 9.36
CA LEU A 23 -20.72 -23.65 9.19
C LEU A 23 -20.75 -25.03 8.51
N PRO A 24 -20.13 -25.23 7.32
CA PRO A 24 -20.00 -26.56 6.76
C PRO A 24 -18.97 -27.35 7.56
N ASN A 25 -19.43 -28.22 8.47
CA ASN A 25 -18.60 -29.27 9.05
C ASN A 25 -18.38 -30.36 8.00
N GLN A 26 -17.38 -30.18 7.14
CA GLN A 26 -16.90 -31.24 6.27
C GLN A 26 -15.80 -32.03 6.99
N PRO A 27 -15.97 -33.35 7.23
CA PRO A 27 -14.89 -34.20 7.71
C PRO A 27 -13.80 -34.28 6.64
N THR A 28 -12.59 -33.85 7.00
CA THR A 28 -11.42 -33.95 6.14
C THR A 28 -11.03 -35.42 6.01
N THR A 29 -11.35 -36.05 4.89
CA THR A 29 -10.79 -37.36 4.52
C THR A 29 -9.33 -37.17 4.17
N THR A 30 -8.44 -37.62 5.05
CA THR A 30 -6.99 -37.68 4.84
C THR A 30 -6.67 -38.69 3.72
N PRO A 31 -6.02 -38.30 2.62
CA PRO A 31 -5.48 -39.29 1.69
C PRO A 31 -4.26 -39.96 2.33
N SER A 32 -4.38 -41.27 2.53
CA SER A 32 -3.28 -42.17 2.89
C SER A 32 -2.24 -42.25 1.77
N GLY A 33 -0.97 -42.24 2.17
CA GLY A 33 0.10 -42.91 1.43
C GLY A 33 1.01 -42.00 0.61
N VAL A 34 1.97 -41.36 1.29
CA VAL A 34 3.23 -40.97 0.63
C VAL A 34 4.32 -41.92 1.14
N PRO A 35 5.06 -42.63 0.28
CA PRO A 35 6.16 -43.49 0.71
C PRO A 35 7.29 -42.63 1.28
N VAL A 36 7.63 -42.86 2.55
CA VAL A 36 8.78 -42.25 3.22
C VAL A 36 10.04 -42.95 2.72
N VAL A 37 10.79 -42.29 1.84
CA VAL A 37 12.15 -42.69 1.48
C VAL A 37 13.08 -42.26 2.61
N VAL A 38 13.44 -43.21 3.47
CA VAL A 38 14.45 -43.01 4.52
C VAL A 38 15.82 -43.01 3.86
N VAL A 39 16.37 -41.82 3.63
CA VAL A 39 17.79 -41.68 3.28
C VAL A 39 18.61 -41.80 4.57
N PRO A 40 19.54 -42.74 4.69
CA PRO A 40 20.41 -42.82 5.86
C PRO A 40 21.30 -41.57 5.92
N VAL A 41 21.07 -40.74 6.93
CA VAL A 41 21.95 -39.63 7.27
C VAL A 41 23.22 -40.21 7.90
N PRO A 42 24.43 -39.89 7.39
CA PRO A 42 25.67 -40.35 8.00
C PRO A 42 25.80 -39.78 9.42
N VAL A 43 25.96 -40.69 10.38
CA VAL A 43 26.30 -40.39 11.77
C VAL A 43 27.68 -39.72 11.79
N PRO A 44 27.85 -38.54 12.42
CA PRO A 44 29.16 -37.94 12.58
C PRO A 44 30.02 -38.83 13.48
N SER A 45 31.11 -39.32 12.91
CA SER A 45 32.20 -39.99 13.62
C SER A 45 32.78 -39.03 14.67
N ASN A 46 32.88 -39.50 15.92
CA ASN A 46 33.53 -38.77 17.00
C ASN A 46 35.00 -38.55 16.65
N ALA A 47 35.34 -37.34 16.20
CA ALA A 47 36.72 -36.88 16.11
C ALA A 47 37.28 -36.66 17.54
N PRO A 48 38.54 -37.01 17.81
CA PRO A 48 39.16 -36.77 19.10
C PRO A 48 39.25 -35.27 19.40
N THR A 49 38.80 -34.90 20.60
CA THR A 49 38.89 -33.57 21.19
C THR A 49 40.32 -33.02 21.11
N PRO A 50 40.54 -31.86 20.45
CA PRO A 50 41.82 -31.16 20.50
C PRO A 50 42.09 -30.65 21.92
N ALA A 51 43.34 -30.78 22.37
CA ALA A 51 43.81 -30.26 23.65
C ALA A 51 43.60 -28.73 23.76
N PRO A 52 43.35 -28.19 24.96
CA PRO A 52 43.16 -26.76 25.16
C PRO A 52 44.44 -25.98 24.82
N GLN A 53 44.33 -25.08 23.85
CA GLN A 53 45.37 -24.14 23.46
C GLN A 53 45.47 -22.99 24.49
N PRO A 54 46.66 -22.51 24.87
CA PRO A 54 46.81 -21.38 25.78
C PRO A 54 46.17 -20.12 25.20
N THR A 55 45.31 -19.47 25.99
CA THR A 55 44.66 -18.20 25.66
C THR A 55 45.69 -17.09 25.55
N SER A 56 45.80 -16.50 24.35
CA SER A 56 46.50 -15.23 24.14
C SER A 56 45.58 -14.08 24.55
N PRO A 57 46.01 -13.13 25.40
CA PRO A 57 45.17 -12.03 25.83
C PRO A 57 45.21 -10.89 24.80
N ASN A 58 44.53 -11.06 23.66
CA ASN A 58 44.24 -9.94 22.75
C ASN A 58 43.22 -10.32 21.67
N ASP A 59 41.95 -10.52 22.03
CA ASP A 59 40.85 -10.49 21.06
C ASP A 59 39.77 -9.54 21.56
N ALA A 60 39.71 -8.36 20.94
CA ALA A 60 38.65 -7.40 21.13
C ALA A 60 37.37 -7.87 20.37
N PRO A 61 36.17 -7.56 20.86
CA PRO A 61 34.92 -7.94 20.18
C PRO A 61 34.84 -7.37 18.75
N PRO A 62 34.30 -8.10 17.77
CA PRO A 62 34.11 -7.59 16.41
C PRO A 62 33.14 -6.40 16.42
N ALA A 63 33.55 -5.31 15.78
CA ALA A 63 32.78 -4.08 15.67
C ALA A 63 31.46 -4.30 14.88
N PRO A 64 30.36 -3.60 15.22
CA PRO A 64 29.09 -3.76 14.53
C PRO A 64 29.20 -3.31 13.06
N THR A 65 28.77 -4.18 12.15
CA THR A 65 28.61 -3.88 10.72
C THR A 65 27.58 -2.77 10.53
N GLN A 66 28.02 -1.63 9.99
CA GLN A 66 27.15 -0.49 9.71
C GLN A 66 26.19 -0.83 8.57
N THR A 67 24.89 -0.70 8.82
CA THR A 67 23.83 -0.73 7.80
C THR A 67 24.09 0.40 6.79
N PRO A 68 24.06 0.16 5.47
CA PRO A 68 24.31 1.21 4.49
C PRO A 68 23.25 2.31 4.60
N THR A 69 23.72 3.54 4.75
CA THR A 69 22.89 4.76 4.73
C THR A 69 22.14 4.83 3.39
N PRO A 70 20.80 5.02 3.39
CA PRO A 70 20.03 5.20 2.17
C PRO A 70 20.60 6.37 1.35
N ALA A 71 20.75 6.16 0.04
CA ALA A 71 21.20 7.20 -0.87
C ALA A 71 20.30 8.45 -0.76
N PRO A 72 20.85 9.67 -0.83
CA PRO A 72 20.07 10.89 -0.82
C PRO A 72 19.01 10.86 -1.93
N ALA A 73 17.77 11.19 -1.58
CA ALA A 73 16.72 11.35 -2.58
C ALA A 73 17.15 12.44 -3.59
N PRO A 74 16.91 12.25 -4.90
CA PRO A 74 17.22 13.26 -5.90
C PRO A 74 16.52 14.59 -5.55
N PRO A 75 17.13 15.73 -5.89
CA PRO A 75 16.55 17.04 -5.62
C PRO A 75 15.15 17.14 -6.25
N PRO A 76 14.21 17.82 -5.59
CA PRO A 76 12.87 18.00 -6.13
C PRO A 76 12.96 18.70 -7.48
N VAL A 77 12.34 18.11 -8.50
CA VAL A 77 12.18 18.77 -9.80
C VAL A 77 11.22 19.93 -9.59
N SER A 78 11.77 21.13 -9.39
CA SER A 78 11.02 22.36 -9.26
C SER A 78 10.55 22.81 -10.64
N GLY A 79 9.29 22.52 -10.97
CA GLY A 79 8.59 23.03 -12.14
C GLY A 79 7.08 22.99 -11.91
N GLN A 80 6.38 24.06 -12.27
CA GLN A 80 4.94 24.20 -12.10
C GLN A 80 4.17 23.04 -12.75
N GLY A 81 3.61 22.17 -11.91
CA GLY A 81 2.90 20.97 -12.38
C GLY A 81 3.79 20.01 -13.16
N CYS A 82 3.23 18.87 -13.52
CA CYS A 82 3.94 17.84 -14.27
C CYS A 82 4.16 18.15 -15.76
N GLY A 83 3.88 19.38 -16.22
CA GLY A 83 4.11 19.81 -17.60
C GLY A 83 3.20 19.22 -18.69
N LEU A 84 2.25 18.34 -18.36
CA LEU A 84 1.31 17.77 -19.32
C LEU A 84 0.01 18.59 -19.38
N PRO A 85 -0.60 18.76 -20.58
CA PRO A 85 -1.92 19.35 -20.69
C PRO A 85 -2.99 18.42 -20.10
N LYS A 86 -4.19 18.95 -19.88
CA LYS A 86 -5.33 18.14 -19.48
C LYS A 86 -5.58 17.00 -20.49
N GLY A 87 -5.87 15.80 -19.99
CA GLY A 87 -6.30 14.66 -20.79
C GLY A 87 -7.69 14.85 -21.41
N ALA A 88 -8.00 14.04 -22.43
CA ALA A 88 -9.24 14.13 -23.19
C ALA A 88 -10.36 13.20 -22.66
N GLY A 89 -10.09 12.42 -21.62
CA GLY A 89 -11.06 11.51 -21.02
C GLY A 89 -12.09 12.24 -20.17
N ASP A 90 -13.23 11.59 -19.94
CA ASP A 90 -14.33 12.12 -19.13
C ASP A 90 -14.31 11.60 -17.68
N GLY A 91 -13.46 10.61 -17.38
CA GLY A 91 -13.32 9.99 -16.06
C GLY A 91 -14.41 8.96 -15.74
N ASN A 92 -15.29 8.63 -16.69
CA ASN A 92 -16.40 7.71 -16.47
C ASN A 92 -16.05 6.29 -16.94
N ASN A 93 -16.67 5.29 -16.31
CA ASN A 93 -16.60 3.87 -16.72
C ASN A 93 -15.17 3.31 -16.88
N CYS A 94 -14.23 3.79 -16.06
CA CYS A 94 -12.84 3.33 -16.09
C CYS A 94 -12.70 1.91 -15.52
N PRO A 95 -12.26 0.91 -16.31
CA PRO A 95 -12.12 -0.46 -15.83
C PRO A 95 -10.88 -0.64 -14.94
N ARG A 96 -10.89 -1.68 -14.10
CA ARG A 96 -9.65 -2.22 -13.52
C ARG A 96 -8.89 -2.98 -14.61
N SER A 97 -7.70 -2.48 -14.97
CA SER A 97 -6.88 -3.09 -16.03
C SER A 97 -5.40 -3.23 -15.70
N GLY A 98 -4.98 -2.78 -14.51
CA GLY A 98 -3.61 -2.89 -14.00
C GLY A 98 -3.13 -1.58 -13.39
N ALA A 99 -2.34 -1.66 -12.32
CA ALA A 99 -1.86 -0.50 -11.57
C ALA A 99 -0.43 -0.13 -12.00
N ALA A 100 -0.30 0.59 -13.12
CA ALA A 100 0.99 0.94 -13.73
C ALA A 100 1.87 1.80 -12.81
N PHE A 101 1.25 2.62 -11.96
CA PHE A 101 1.95 3.53 -11.03
C PHE A 101 1.95 3.07 -9.57
N LEU A 102 1.50 1.85 -9.25
CA LEU A 102 1.34 1.41 -7.85
C LEU A 102 2.66 1.50 -7.08
N ARG A 103 3.76 1.04 -7.68
CA ARG A 103 5.08 1.09 -7.04
C ARG A 103 5.50 2.51 -6.68
N ASP A 104 5.26 3.46 -7.57
CA ASP A 104 5.61 4.86 -7.37
C ASP A 104 4.68 5.55 -6.37
N VAL A 105 3.39 5.19 -6.34
CA VAL A 105 2.45 5.62 -5.30
C VAL A 105 2.88 5.12 -3.92
N GLU A 106 3.28 3.86 -3.80
CA GLU A 106 3.81 3.31 -2.55
C GLU A 106 5.07 4.05 -2.08
N LEU A 107 6.01 4.29 -2.99
CA LEU A 107 7.21 5.08 -2.71
C LEU A 107 6.87 6.51 -2.29
N ALA A 108 5.88 7.15 -2.90
CA ALA A 108 5.42 8.47 -2.51
C ALA A 108 4.87 8.48 -1.06
N ILE A 109 4.05 7.49 -0.70
CA ILE A 109 3.53 7.36 0.68
C ILE A 109 4.68 7.13 1.67
N ASP A 110 5.65 6.28 1.32
CA ASP A 110 6.80 6.01 2.19
C ASP A 110 7.65 7.27 2.43
N ARG A 111 7.87 8.06 1.37
CA ARG A 111 8.54 9.36 1.50
C ARG A 111 7.74 10.33 2.36
N THR A 112 6.42 10.36 2.21
CA THR A 112 5.54 11.19 3.05
C THR A 112 5.68 10.79 4.52
N ILE A 113 5.67 9.50 4.85
CA ILE A 113 5.85 9.03 6.24
C ILE A 113 7.24 9.41 6.76
N GLN A 114 8.28 9.19 5.94
CA GLN A 114 9.65 9.47 6.34
C GLN A 114 9.91 10.97 6.57
N GLN A 115 9.38 11.84 5.70
CA GLN A 115 9.60 13.28 5.75
C GLN A 115 8.66 14.00 6.72
N HIS A 116 7.45 13.46 6.90
CA HIS A 116 6.39 14.06 7.71
C HIS A 116 5.78 13.06 8.71
N PRO A 117 6.58 12.45 9.61
CA PRO A 117 6.08 11.48 10.58
C PRO A 117 5.01 12.07 11.50
N GLU A 118 4.99 13.40 11.70
CA GLU A 118 3.98 14.09 12.51
C GLU A 118 2.55 13.97 11.95
N MET A 119 2.40 13.68 10.65
CA MET A 119 1.11 13.46 9.99
C MET A 119 0.46 12.13 10.37
N PHE A 120 1.20 11.24 11.06
CA PHE A 120 0.78 9.86 11.31
C PHE A 120 0.87 9.49 12.79
N ASP A 121 0.02 8.57 13.20
CA ASP A 121 0.20 7.84 14.46
C ASP A 121 0.91 6.52 14.14
N LEU A 122 2.24 6.53 14.24
CA LEU A 122 3.09 5.39 13.91
C LEU A 122 2.93 4.21 14.87
N ASN A 123 2.28 4.42 16.02
CA ASN A 123 1.97 3.36 16.99
C ASN A 123 0.61 2.71 16.74
N ARG A 124 -0.21 3.27 15.84
CA ARG A 124 -1.54 2.77 15.52
C ARG A 124 -1.58 2.26 14.09
N SER A 125 -1.43 0.95 13.94
CA SER A 125 -1.35 0.31 12.62
C SER A 125 -1.99 -1.09 12.62
N PRO A 126 -2.90 -1.40 11.67
CA PRO A 126 -3.49 -2.73 11.53
C PRO A 126 -2.59 -3.68 10.72
N GLY A 127 -1.45 -3.23 10.21
CA GLY A 127 -0.52 -4.00 9.38
C GLY A 127 0.65 -3.15 8.90
N ALA A 128 1.73 -3.77 8.43
CA ALA A 128 2.98 -3.09 8.14
C ALA A 128 2.80 -1.85 7.23
N GLY A 129 3.14 -0.66 7.76
CA GLY A 129 3.11 0.61 7.03
C GLY A 129 1.72 1.24 6.83
N SER A 130 0.66 0.64 7.38
CA SER A 130 -0.72 1.16 7.31
C SER A 130 -1.05 2.04 8.52
N TYR A 131 -0.31 3.12 8.74
CA TYR A 131 -0.49 3.96 9.93
C TYR A 131 -1.81 4.74 9.91
N PHE A 132 -2.30 5.11 11.09
CA PHE A 132 -3.43 6.03 11.20
C PHE A 132 -3.00 7.44 10.80
N ILE A 133 -3.81 8.12 10.00
CA ILE A 133 -3.55 9.47 9.50
C ILE A 133 -4.12 10.49 10.49
N LYS A 134 -3.29 11.35 11.06
CA LYS A 134 -3.67 12.33 12.10
C LYS A 134 -4.13 13.67 11.53
N VAL A 135 -3.81 13.92 10.26
CA VAL A 135 -4.14 15.15 9.55
C VAL A 135 -5.37 14.97 8.67
N SER A 136 -5.87 16.07 8.10
CA SER A 136 -6.98 16.00 7.15
C SER A 136 -6.60 15.20 5.89
N ARG A 137 -7.61 14.64 5.22
CA ARG A 137 -7.42 13.89 3.97
C ARG A 137 -6.74 14.76 2.92
N GLU A 138 -7.15 16.02 2.80
CA GLU A 138 -6.62 16.97 1.82
C GLU A 138 -5.12 17.20 2.05
N ARG A 139 -4.68 17.37 3.31
CA ARG A 139 -3.25 17.55 3.62
C ARG A 139 -2.45 16.30 3.30
N TYR A 140 -2.99 15.11 3.59
CA TYR A 140 -2.34 13.84 3.28
C TYR A 140 -2.22 13.62 1.77
N TYR A 141 -3.29 13.82 1.01
CA TYR A 141 -3.30 13.67 -0.44
C TYR A 141 -2.41 14.72 -1.13
N ALA A 142 -2.45 15.99 -0.69
CA ALA A 142 -1.60 17.04 -1.23
C ALA A 142 -0.11 16.71 -1.11
N GLU A 143 0.30 16.10 0.01
CA GLU A 143 1.69 15.70 0.22
C GLU A 143 2.08 14.52 -0.69
N ILE A 144 1.21 13.53 -0.89
CA ILE A 144 1.45 12.44 -1.85
C ILE A 144 1.57 12.99 -3.29
N VAL A 145 0.68 13.92 -3.68
CA VAL A 145 0.76 14.60 -4.98
C VAL A 145 2.08 15.34 -5.12
N ARG A 146 2.55 16.02 -4.07
CA ARG A 146 3.85 16.70 -4.06
C ARG A 146 5.00 15.71 -4.29
N GLN A 147 5.00 14.57 -3.61
CA GLN A 147 6.02 13.52 -3.79
C GLN A 147 6.01 12.95 -5.21
N LEU A 148 4.83 12.64 -5.76
CA LEU A 148 4.67 12.14 -7.13
C LEU A 148 5.14 13.16 -8.17
N THR A 149 4.81 14.44 -7.97
CA THR A 149 5.28 15.54 -8.82
C THR A 149 6.80 15.66 -8.79
N ALA A 150 7.41 15.53 -7.61
CA ALA A 150 8.87 15.53 -7.48
C ALA A 150 9.53 14.33 -8.16
N MET A 151 8.78 13.25 -8.44
CA MET A 151 9.23 12.09 -9.24
C MET A 151 8.95 12.24 -10.74
N GLY A 152 8.38 13.37 -11.18
CA GLY A 152 8.08 13.65 -12.59
C GLY A 152 6.70 13.18 -13.06
N TYR A 153 5.82 12.76 -12.15
CA TYR A 153 4.45 12.36 -12.49
C TYR A 153 3.48 13.53 -12.42
N CYS A 154 2.41 13.44 -13.20
CA CYS A 154 1.19 14.20 -12.96
C CYS A 154 0.34 13.48 -11.93
N ALA A 155 -0.02 14.19 -10.87
CA ALA A 155 -0.96 13.68 -9.89
C ALA A 155 -1.94 14.75 -9.44
N ILE A 156 -3.19 14.36 -9.19
CA ILE A 156 -4.22 15.23 -8.57
C ILE A 156 -5.04 14.42 -7.57
N ASP A 157 -5.60 15.10 -6.57
CA ASP A 157 -6.69 14.58 -5.74
C ASP A 157 -8.01 15.05 -6.35
N ASP A 158 -8.85 14.11 -6.78
CA ASP A 158 -10.14 14.40 -7.40
C ASP A 158 -11.29 14.49 -6.38
N SER A 159 -10.94 14.62 -5.09
CA SER A 159 -11.80 14.58 -3.89
C SER A 159 -12.23 13.19 -3.43
N ALA A 160 -12.08 12.16 -4.26
CA ALA A 160 -12.35 10.77 -3.89
C ALA A 160 -11.09 9.91 -4.00
N GLU A 161 -10.31 10.11 -5.05
CA GLU A 161 -9.20 9.29 -5.50
C GLU A 161 -8.01 10.17 -5.94
N LEU A 162 -6.82 9.60 -5.83
CA LEU A 162 -5.58 10.11 -6.37
C LEU A 162 -5.45 9.61 -7.81
N ALA A 163 -5.42 10.52 -8.76
CA ALA A 163 -5.24 10.23 -10.18
C ALA A 163 -3.76 10.42 -10.55
N VAL A 164 -3.13 9.47 -11.25
CA VAL A 164 -1.70 9.52 -11.62
C VAL A 164 -1.50 9.20 -13.10
N LYS A 165 -0.72 10.05 -13.80
CA LYS A 165 -0.30 9.83 -15.20
C LYS A 165 1.12 10.33 -15.47
N ASN A 166 1.72 9.82 -16.53
CA ASN A 166 2.97 10.34 -17.12
C ASN A 166 2.84 10.67 -18.62
N THR A 167 1.67 10.39 -19.22
CA THR A 167 1.26 10.75 -20.59
C THR A 167 -0.25 11.00 -20.57
N ASN A 168 -0.84 11.49 -21.67
CA ASN A 168 -2.31 11.61 -21.78
C ASN A 168 -2.99 10.35 -22.32
N ALA A 169 -2.26 9.26 -22.55
CA ALA A 169 -2.82 8.02 -23.05
C ALA A 169 -3.71 7.31 -22.03
N PHE A 170 -3.37 7.42 -20.73
CA PHE A 170 -4.15 6.86 -19.63
C PHE A 170 -3.75 7.51 -18.31
N ASN A 171 -4.60 7.35 -17.30
CA ASN A 171 -4.22 7.56 -15.91
C ASN A 171 -4.77 6.45 -15.02
N ASP A 172 -4.05 6.13 -13.94
CA ASP A 172 -4.58 5.24 -12.90
C ASP A 172 -5.23 6.06 -11.79
N GLN A 173 -6.21 5.45 -11.14
CA GLN A 173 -6.88 5.97 -9.95
C GLN A 173 -6.50 5.12 -8.73
N TYR A 174 -6.21 5.78 -7.60
CA TYR A 174 -5.87 5.14 -6.33
C TYR A 174 -6.68 5.76 -5.20
N ARG A 175 -7.05 4.96 -4.20
CA ARG A 175 -7.49 5.47 -2.91
C ARG A 175 -6.52 5.00 -1.85
N VAL A 176 -5.72 5.94 -1.35
CA VAL A 176 -4.52 5.72 -0.51
C VAL A 176 -4.80 5.84 0.99
N ASP A 177 -6.08 5.99 1.34
CA ASP A 177 -6.65 5.89 2.68
C ASP A 177 -7.85 4.93 2.67
N ASN A 178 -8.27 4.48 3.85
CA ASN A 178 -9.51 3.76 4.03
C ASN A 178 -10.51 4.57 4.87
N SER A 179 -11.77 4.13 4.91
CA SER A 179 -12.84 4.79 5.67
C SER A 179 -12.60 4.85 7.19
N SER A 180 -11.64 4.06 7.70
CA SER A 180 -11.25 4.06 9.10
C SER A 180 -10.06 5.01 9.40
N GLY A 181 -9.60 5.77 8.40
CA GLY A 181 -8.52 6.76 8.55
C GLY A 181 -7.11 6.19 8.52
N PHE A 182 -6.94 4.94 8.06
CA PHE A 182 -5.60 4.33 7.91
C PHE A 182 -5.12 4.42 6.48
N ILE A 183 -3.80 4.49 6.32
CA ILE A 183 -3.13 4.36 5.03
C ILE A 183 -3.52 3.03 4.38
N ARG A 184 -3.93 3.10 3.12
CA ARG A 184 -4.26 1.93 2.29
C ARG A 184 -3.11 1.66 1.31
N ARG A 185 -2.67 0.40 1.27
CA ARG A 185 -1.47 -0.07 0.56
C ARG A 185 -1.81 -1.18 -0.46
N GLY A 186 -0.90 -1.44 -1.38
CA GLY A 186 -0.91 -2.54 -2.34
C GLY A 186 -2.07 -2.47 -3.35
N ASP A 187 -2.45 -3.62 -3.90
CA ASP A 187 -3.56 -3.73 -4.88
C ASP A 187 -4.88 -3.18 -4.33
N GLY A 188 -5.05 -3.24 -3.00
CA GLY A 188 -6.19 -2.66 -2.32
C GLY A 188 -6.32 -1.15 -2.53
N ALA A 189 -5.23 -0.42 -2.78
CA ALA A 189 -5.22 1.02 -3.07
C ALA A 189 -5.66 1.35 -4.50
N TYR A 190 -5.28 0.53 -5.48
CA TYR A 190 -5.67 0.71 -6.89
C TYR A 190 -7.20 0.67 -7.04
N ARG A 191 -7.75 1.47 -7.95
CA ARG A 191 -9.20 1.60 -8.20
C ARG A 191 -9.56 1.27 -9.62
N SER A 192 -8.95 1.94 -10.59
CA SER A 192 -9.25 1.82 -12.01
C SER A 192 -8.16 2.45 -12.87
N THR A 193 -8.23 2.24 -14.18
CA THR A 193 -7.43 2.96 -15.17
C THR A 193 -8.35 3.58 -16.20
N CYS A 194 -8.25 4.89 -16.38
CA CYS A 194 -9.02 5.62 -17.37
C CYS A 194 -8.24 5.76 -18.67
N ARG A 195 -8.92 5.55 -19.81
CA ARG A 195 -8.36 5.69 -21.15
C ARG A 195 -9.32 6.47 -22.04
N PRO A 196 -8.92 7.61 -22.63
CA PRO A 196 -7.66 8.34 -22.37
C PRO A 196 -7.59 8.86 -20.92
N ALA A 197 -6.44 9.45 -20.53
CA ALA A 197 -6.36 10.15 -19.25
C ALA A 197 -7.46 11.21 -19.16
N TRP A 198 -8.15 11.34 -18.02
CA TRP A 198 -9.29 12.27 -17.88
C TRP A 198 -8.90 13.64 -17.32
N PHE A 199 -7.77 13.70 -16.64
CA PHE A 199 -7.12 14.93 -16.20
C PHE A 199 -5.82 15.13 -16.96
#